data_AF-A0A7C2X4P7-F1
#
_entry.id   AF-A0A7C2X4P7-F1
#
_cell.length_a   1.000
_cell.length_b   1.000
_cell.length_c   1.000
_cell.angle_alpha   90.00
_cell.angle_beta   90.00
_cell.angle_gamma   90.00
#
_symmetry.space_group_name_H-M   'P 1'
#
loop_
_entity.id
_entity.type
_entity.pdbx_description
1 polymer ?
#
loop_
_entity_poly.entity_id
_entity_poly.type
_entity_poly.pdbx_seq_one_letter_code
_entity_poly.pdbx_strand_id
1 'polypeptide(L)'
;MPVDYDRNDRIVGVDHLAWSPDGSQIAFTWYYQRGNNEIAIVPLDGRGWEHQILTTTNGNKEPEFSPDGQYIVFTSSRDGKFEIYLMTLGGQGQINLTNSPISHDMQPDWQPLVSP
;
A
#
# COMPACT_ATOMS: atom_id res chain seq x y z
N MET A 1 14.06 -4.60 -15.37
CA MET A 1 13.70 -3.72 -16.51
C MET A 1 13.50 -2.33 -15.92
N PRO A 2 14.07 -1.25 -16.47
CA PRO A 2 13.90 0.07 -15.88
C PRO A 2 12.53 0.63 -16.26
N VAL A 3 11.73 0.92 -15.22
CA VAL A 3 10.56 1.81 -15.12
C VAL A 3 9.75 2.06 -16.40
N ASP A 4 8.56 1.45 -16.44
CA ASP A 4 7.50 1.72 -17.39
C ASP A 4 6.94 3.14 -17.16
N TYR A 5 7.29 4.09 -18.01
CA TYR A 5 6.53 5.32 -18.22
C TYR A 5 6.06 5.35 -19.67
N ASP A 6 4.79 5.69 -19.90
CA ASP A 6 4.41 6.29 -21.17
C ASP A 6 4.77 7.78 -21.15
N ARG A 7 4.92 8.41 -22.31
CA ARG A 7 5.36 9.81 -22.44
C ARG A 7 4.37 10.87 -21.91
N ASN A 8 3.30 10.45 -21.20
CA ASN A 8 2.18 11.30 -20.80
C ASN A 8 1.90 11.25 -19.29
N ASP A 9 2.87 10.90 -18.45
CA ASP A 9 2.73 10.90 -16.98
C ASP A 9 1.58 10.01 -16.46
N ARG A 10 1.28 8.92 -17.16
CA ARG A 10 0.27 7.95 -16.73
C ARG A 10 0.91 6.88 -15.86
N ILE A 11 0.29 6.62 -14.70
CA ILE A 11 0.63 5.45 -13.89
C ILE A 11 0.35 4.20 -14.72
N VAL A 12 1.39 3.40 -14.98
CA VAL A 12 1.29 2.10 -15.62
C VAL A 12 1.94 1.06 -14.71
N GLY A 13 1.38 -0.15 -14.65
CA GLY A 13 1.96 -1.22 -13.84
C GLY A 13 1.71 -1.11 -12.33
N VAL A 14 0.61 -0.48 -11.91
CA VAL A 14 0.11 -0.55 -10.54
C VAL A 14 -1.14 -1.43 -10.46
N ASP A 15 -1.36 -2.03 -9.30
CA ASP A 15 -2.61 -2.71 -8.93
C ASP A 15 -3.08 -2.14 -7.59
N HIS A 16 -4.35 -2.34 -7.23
CA HIS A 16 -5.01 -1.89 -5.99
C HIS A 16 -4.54 -0.51 -5.47
N LEU A 17 -5.35 0.52 -5.67
CA LEU A 17 -5.07 1.87 -5.18
C LEU A 17 -6.07 2.29 -4.11
N ALA A 18 -5.61 3.10 -3.17
CA ALA A 18 -6.43 3.75 -2.15
C ALA A 18 -6.08 5.23 -2.05
N TRP A 19 -7.10 6.06 -1.87
CA TRP A 19 -6.93 7.49 -1.62
C TRP A 19 -6.76 7.75 -0.13
N SER A 20 -5.88 8.69 0.23
CA SER A 20 -5.89 9.20 1.60
C SER A 20 -7.22 9.91 1.89
N PRO A 21 -7.72 9.90 3.14
CA PRO A 21 -9.03 10.49 3.47
C PRO A 21 -9.15 11.98 3.15
N ASP A 22 -8.04 12.71 3.19
CA ASP A 22 -7.94 14.13 2.83
C ASP A 22 -7.75 14.39 1.33
N GLY A 23 -7.62 13.32 0.53
CA GLY A 23 -7.38 13.39 -0.91
C GLY A 23 -5.99 13.87 -1.32
N SER A 24 -5.04 14.00 -0.38
CA SER A 24 -3.70 14.54 -0.66
C SER A 24 -2.70 13.52 -1.20
N GLN A 25 -2.97 12.22 -1.05
CA GLN A 25 -2.05 11.14 -1.39
C GLN A 25 -2.79 9.93 -1.97
N ILE A 26 -2.06 9.11 -2.72
CA ILE A 26 -2.51 7.79 -3.18
C ILE A 26 -1.50 6.74 -2.70
N ALA A 27 -1.99 5.66 -2.11
CA ALA A 27 -1.22 4.43 -1.86
C ALA A 27 -1.57 3.40 -2.93
N PHE A 28 -0.60 2.63 -3.38
CA PHE A 28 -0.79 1.64 -4.44
C PHE A 28 0.17 0.45 -4.33
N THR A 29 -0.21 -0.66 -4.96
CA THR A 29 0.68 -1.81 -5.15
C THR A 29 1.62 -1.54 -6.31
N TRP A 30 2.92 -1.58 -6.06
CA TRP A 30 3.98 -1.30 -7.02
C TRP A 30 4.74 -2.57 -7.40
N TYR A 31 4.78 -2.86 -8.70
CA TYR A 31 5.46 -4.03 -9.26
C TYR A 31 6.91 -3.68 -9.64
N TYR A 32 7.74 -3.42 -8.63
CA TYR A 32 9.12 -2.97 -8.86
C TYR A 32 10.06 -4.09 -9.34
N GLN A 33 9.85 -5.32 -8.89
CA GLN A 33 10.70 -6.47 -9.22
C GLN A 33 9.86 -7.65 -9.68
N ARG A 34 10.39 -8.46 -10.62
CA ARG A 34 9.69 -9.66 -11.08
C ARG A 34 9.41 -10.59 -9.90
N GLY A 35 8.14 -10.72 -9.55
CA GLY A 35 7.67 -11.60 -8.47
C GLY A 35 7.59 -10.94 -7.09
N ASN A 36 7.92 -9.65 -6.94
CA ASN A 36 7.80 -8.92 -5.68
C ASN A 36 7.02 -7.62 -5.88
N ASN A 37 6.00 -7.47 -5.05
CA ASN A 37 5.13 -6.30 -4.98
C ASN A 37 5.43 -5.54 -3.70
N GLU A 38 5.43 -4.21 -3.78
CA GLU A 38 5.64 -3.33 -2.64
C GLU A 38 4.50 -2.33 -2.51
N ILE A 39 4.29 -1.80 -1.31
CA ILE A 39 3.41 -0.64 -1.12
C ILE A 39 4.22 0.61 -1.39
N ALA A 40 3.70 1.47 -2.26
CA ALA A 40 4.21 2.80 -2.50
C ALA A 40 3.13 3.85 -2.23
N ILE A 41 3.56 5.07 -1.92
CA ILE A 41 2.71 6.23 -1.74
C ILE A 41 3.19 7.38 -2.61
N VAL A 42 2.26 8.17 -3.13
CA VAL A 42 2.56 9.36 -3.94
C VAL A 42 1.75 10.56 -3.44
N PRO A 43 2.41 11.70 -3.15
CA PRO A 43 1.73 12.97 -2.89
C PRO A 43 1.12 13.57 -4.16
N LEU A 44 -0.02 14.24 -4.03
CA LEU A 44 -0.72 14.96 -5.10
C LEU A 44 -0.54 16.48 -4.97
N ASP A 45 0.70 16.91 -4.77
CA ASP A 45 1.05 18.31 -4.52
C ASP A 45 1.36 19.12 -5.81
N GLY A 46 1.17 18.51 -6.98
CA GLY A 46 1.41 19.13 -8.28
C GLY A 46 2.89 19.26 -8.66
N ARG A 47 3.82 18.68 -7.88
CA ARG A 47 5.27 18.74 -8.15
C ARG A 47 5.78 17.63 -9.06
N GLY A 48 4.93 16.68 -9.43
CA GLY A 48 5.26 15.53 -10.29
C GLY A 48 5.05 14.20 -9.59
N TRP A 49 5.34 13.10 -10.31
CA TRP A 49 5.09 11.72 -9.86
C TRP A 49 6.27 11.10 -9.09
N GLU A 50 6.66 11.72 -7.99
CA GLU A 50 7.66 11.14 -7.08
C GLU A 50 6.95 10.30 -6.00
N HIS A 51 7.03 8.97 -6.13
CA HIS A 51 6.49 8.04 -5.14
C HIS A 51 7.57 7.57 -4.18
N GLN A 52 7.18 7.32 -2.94
CA GLN A 52 8.00 6.68 -1.93
C GLN A 52 7.58 5.21 -1.77
N ILE A 53 8.56 4.30 -1.75
CA ILE A 53 8.34 2.90 -1.41
C ILE A 53 8.33 2.75 0.12
N LEU A 54 7.28 2.17 0.67
CA LEU A 54 7.06 2.01 2.12
C LEU A 54 7.41 0.62 2.65
N THR A 55 7.50 -0.39 1.76
CA THR A 55 7.83 -1.77 2.11
C THR A 55 8.99 -2.29 1.27
N THR A 56 9.75 -3.24 1.83
CA THR A 56 10.88 -3.91 1.13
C THR A 56 10.93 -5.39 1.49
N THR A 57 9.75 -6.00 1.62
CA THR A 57 9.59 -7.40 2.09
C THR A 57 8.78 -8.20 1.09
N ASN A 58 8.57 -9.50 1.31
CA ASN A 58 7.92 -10.32 0.29
C ASN A 58 6.41 -10.06 0.17
N GLY A 59 6.00 -9.74 -1.06
CA GLY A 59 4.61 -9.77 -1.52
C GLY A 59 3.68 -8.85 -0.74
N ASN A 60 3.89 -7.54 -0.82
CA ASN A 60 3.03 -6.52 -0.22
C ASN A 60 2.05 -5.96 -1.26
N LYS A 61 0.76 -5.88 -0.92
CA LYS A 61 -0.30 -5.42 -1.83
C LYS A 61 -1.54 -4.98 -1.08
N GLU A 62 -2.55 -4.51 -1.83
CA GLU A 62 -3.88 -4.19 -1.31
C GLU A 62 -3.83 -3.17 -0.16
N PRO A 63 -3.20 -1.99 -0.37
CA PRO A 63 -3.12 -0.97 0.68
C PRO A 63 -4.46 -0.26 0.86
N GLU A 64 -4.81 0.05 2.11
CA GLU A 64 -5.95 0.89 2.48
C GLU A 64 -5.56 1.88 3.58
N PHE A 65 -5.96 3.15 3.43
CA PHE A 65 -5.73 4.17 4.45
C PHE A 65 -6.71 4.02 5.61
N SER A 66 -6.23 4.23 6.84
CA SER A 66 -7.12 4.41 7.97
C SER A 66 -7.97 5.68 7.79
N PRO A 67 -9.20 5.74 8.32
CA PRO A 67 -10.07 6.91 8.16
C PRO A 67 -9.52 8.20 8.78
N ASP A 68 -8.64 8.09 9.78
CA ASP A 68 -7.92 9.21 10.39
C ASP A 68 -6.64 9.63 9.63
N GLY A 69 -6.32 8.91 8.54
CA GLY A 69 -5.17 9.15 7.68
C GLY A 69 -3.82 8.89 8.35
N GLN A 70 -3.76 8.23 9.52
CA GLN A 70 -2.50 8.02 10.25
C GLN A 70 -1.78 6.73 9.86
N TYR A 71 -2.52 5.76 9.33
CA TYR A 71 -2.03 4.41 9.07
C TYR A 71 -2.42 3.91 7.69
N ILE A 72 -1.68 2.89 7.25
CA ILE A 72 -2.01 2.06 6.10
C ILE A 72 -2.12 0.62 6.60
N VAL A 73 -3.21 -0.07 6.27
CA VAL A 73 -3.26 -1.53 6.31
C VAL A 73 -2.94 -2.08 4.94
N PHE A 74 -2.33 -3.25 4.90
CA PHE A 74 -1.94 -3.89 3.65
C PHE A 74 -1.79 -5.39 3.87
N THR A 75 -1.88 -6.15 2.78
CA THR A 75 -1.61 -7.58 2.79
C THR A 75 -0.13 -7.83 2.53
N SER A 76 0.47 -8.77 3.28
CA SER A 76 1.88 -9.12 3.13
C SER A 76 2.15 -10.61 3.31
N SER A 77 3.03 -11.18 2.47
CA SER A 77 3.47 -12.58 2.55
C SER A 77 4.79 -12.79 3.29
N ARG A 78 5.32 -11.75 3.96
CA ARG A 78 6.67 -11.77 4.54
C ARG A 78 6.94 -12.89 5.54
N ASP A 79 5.90 -13.41 6.19
CA ASP A 79 5.97 -14.49 7.17
C ASP A 79 5.55 -15.87 6.59
N GLY A 80 5.54 -15.99 5.25
CA GLY A 80 5.33 -17.24 4.51
C GLY A 80 3.93 -17.43 3.91
N LYS A 81 2.92 -16.78 4.47
CA LYS A 81 1.56 -16.67 3.91
C LYS A 81 1.05 -15.25 4.04
N PHE A 82 -0.04 -14.95 3.33
CA PHE A 82 -0.60 -13.61 3.32
C PHE A 82 -1.30 -13.34 4.65
N GLU A 83 -0.92 -12.24 5.29
CA GLU A 83 -1.51 -11.75 6.52
C GLU A 83 -1.77 -10.24 6.37
N ILE A 84 -2.62 -9.68 7.23
CA ILE A 84 -2.87 -8.24 7.26
C ILE A 84 -1.88 -7.56 8.19
N TYR A 85 -1.20 -6.55 7.67
CA TYR A 85 -0.27 -5.71 8.42
C TYR A 85 -0.77 -4.28 8.49
N LEU A 86 -0.34 -3.59 9.54
CA LEU A 86 -0.53 -2.16 9.77
C LEU A 86 0.83 -1.46 9.76
N MET A 87 0.91 -0.25 9.23
CA MET A 87 2.08 0.63 9.35
C MET A 87 1.68 2.10 9.40
N THR A 88 2.60 2.97 9.83
CA THR A 88 2.43 4.42 9.69
C THR A 88 2.62 4.86 8.23
N LEU A 89 2.20 6.08 7.88
CA LEU A 89 2.42 6.63 6.53
C LEU A 89 3.89 6.70 6.11
N GLY A 90 4.82 6.75 7.07
CA GLY A 90 6.26 6.69 6.82
C GLY A 90 6.82 5.27 6.64
N GLY A 91 5.95 4.25 6.57
CA GLY A 91 6.32 2.84 6.46
C GLY A 91 6.87 2.21 7.74
N GLN A 92 6.84 2.92 8.87
CA GLN A 92 7.40 2.47 10.14
C GLN A 92 6.38 1.69 10.97
N GLY A 93 6.87 0.94 11.95
CA GLY A 93 6.02 0.26 12.94
C GLY A 93 5.13 -0.82 12.33
N GLN A 94 5.67 -1.63 11.43
CA GLN A 94 4.90 -2.65 10.72
C GLN A 94 4.50 -3.79 11.67
N ILE A 95 3.21 -4.00 11.90
CA ILE A 95 2.64 -4.96 12.86
C ILE A 95 1.72 -5.94 12.12
N ASN A 96 1.88 -7.25 12.36
CA ASN A 96 0.97 -8.29 11.87
C ASN A 96 -0.31 -8.30 12.73
N LEU A 97 -1.47 -8.03 12.13
CA LEU A 97 -2.77 -7.95 12.82
C LEU A 97 -3.49 -9.30 12.91
N THR A 98 -3.28 -10.21 11.94
CA THR A 98 -4.07 -11.45 11.84
C THR A 98 -3.31 -12.67 12.36
N ASN A 99 -2.02 -12.79 12.04
CA ASN A 99 -1.13 -13.88 12.47
C ASN A 99 -1.81 -15.26 12.50
N SER A 100 -2.49 -15.62 11.43
CA SER A 100 -3.14 -16.93 11.31
C SER A 100 -2.08 -18.03 11.26
N PRO A 101 -2.36 -19.29 11.66
CA PRO A 101 -1.44 -20.40 11.46
C PRO A 101 -1.57 -21.06 10.08
N ILE A 102 -2.74 -20.95 9.42
CA ILE A 102 -3.06 -21.77 8.24
C ILE A 102 -3.77 -21.05 7.08
N SER A 103 -4.37 -19.88 7.31
CA SER A 103 -5.11 -19.15 6.28
C SER A 103 -4.26 -18.09 5.59
N HIS A 104 -4.75 -17.66 4.43
CA HIS A 104 -4.34 -16.40 3.82
C HIS A 104 -5.39 -15.35 4.17
N ASP A 105 -4.97 -14.28 4.80
CA ASP A 105 -5.83 -13.14 5.13
C ASP A 105 -5.43 -11.98 4.21
N MET A 106 -6.40 -11.49 3.44
CA MET A 106 -6.19 -10.64 2.27
C MET A 106 -7.31 -9.61 2.15
N GLN A 107 -7.13 -8.61 1.30
CA GLN A 107 -8.11 -7.57 1.01
C GLN A 107 -8.61 -6.87 2.29
N PRO A 108 -7.69 -6.29 3.08
CA PRO A 108 -8.10 -5.57 4.28
C PRO A 108 -8.96 -4.37 3.88
N ASP A 109 -9.86 -3.97 4.78
CA ASP A 109 -10.65 -2.76 4.64
C ASP A 109 -10.81 -2.10 6.01
N TRP A 110 -10.97 -0.79 6.01
CA TRP A 110 -11.31 -0.03 7.20
C TRP A 110 -12.79 0.27 7.22
N GLN A 111 -13.43 0.03 8.36
CA GLN A 111 -14.75 0.58 8.55
C GLN A 111 -14.65 2.12 8.53
N PRO A 112 -15.50 2.83 7.76
CA PRO A 112 -15.50 4.29 7.76
C PRO A 112 -15.88 4.82 9.15
N LEU A 113 -15.23 5.90 9.59
CA LEU A 113 -15.66 6.63 10.78
C LEU A 113 -17.00 7.30 10.48
N VAL A 114 -18.07 6.77 11.08
CA VAL A 114 -19.35 7.48 11.11
C VAL A 114 -19.18 8.67 12.03
N SER A 115 -19.24 9.88 11.50
CA SER A 115 -19.34 11.08 12.35
C SER A 115 -20.67 10.99 13.10
N PRO A 116 -20.69 11.06 14.45
CA PRO A 116 -21.92 10.99 15.23
C PRO A 116 -22.87 12.18 14.98
#